data_AF-A0A6C0L0A7-F1
#
_entry.id   AF-A0A6C0L0A7-F1
#
_cell.length_a   1.000
_cell.length_b   1.000
_cell.length_c   1.000
_cell.angle_alpha   90.00
_cell.angle_beta   90.00
_cell.angle_gamma   90.00
#
_symmetry.space_group_name_H-M   'P 1'
#
loop_
_entity.id
_entity.type
_entity.pdbx_description
1 polymer ?
#
loop_
_entity_poly.entity_id
_entity_poly.type
_entity_poly.pdbx_seq_one_letter_code
_entity_poly.pdbx_strand_id
1 'polypeptide(L)'
;MKCPPGQYYDKDAKKCLLNEILPGAKGKSQSPCREGEAWLPAVRRCIRKNVYAADYGEKAVRAASAEQKRLRKGRAPVAAVPVAAAPVAAPVAAPAAPAVRRRASPVHIVVPKAAASAARMEKLKIETKEPRENATMPPGLNRAEMVEWLTRHCHNTEDPVSLESFAEIDLKDLRSLVRLGSGFCYTVDGLDDHIKSSLERDVPVKNMLNPSYRLTARDYGAIKKQGRAIRKTYKLPKRITELPAEHYKLYIGVIGEPEYKYVFLYDERKTIPVPGGYVDYGPAVPEGGWLGYIPSAGTTTLEKLIKKAFRVGRLFNKVTKPFGCCRVHVKKGKEYWSTGAEAKIKAMEDELRDIL
;
A
#
# COMPACT_ATOMS: atom_id res chain seq x y z
N MET A 1 -6.51 -35.02 9.81
CA MET A 1 -6.00 -33.82 10.50
C MET A 1 -7.20 -33.02 10.99
N LYS A 2 -7.31 -32.71 12.29
CA LYS A 2 -8.38 -31.86 12.83
C LYS A 2 -7.86 -30.42 12.92
N CYS A 3 -8.51 -29.49 12.24
CA CYS A 3 -8.19 -28.07 12.35
C CYS A 3 -8.76 -27.48 13.65
N PRO A 4 -8.16 -26.38 14.17
CA PRO A 4 -8.69 -25.67 15.33
C PRO A 4 -10.14 -25.19 15.11
N PRO A 5 -10.93 -25.00 16.19
CA PRO A 5 -12.27 -24.45 16.10
C PRO A 5 -12.27 -23.12 15.33
N GLY A 6 -13.20 -22.97 14.37
CA GLY A 6 -13.26 -21.78 13.52
C GLY A 6 -12.39 -21.83 12.26
N GLN A 7 -11.77 -22.97 11.94
CA GLN A 7 -10.97 -23.17 10.73
C GLN A 7 -11.41 -24.42 9.95
N TYR A 8 -11.24 -24.40 8.63
CA TYR A 8 -11.41 -25.55 7.74
C TYR A 8 -10.07 -25.96 7.13
N TYR A 9 -9.86 -27.26 6.89
CA TYR A 9 -8.64 -27.74 6.24
C TYR A 9 -8.76 -27.61 4.73
N ASP A 10 -7.91 -26.79 4.13
CA ASP A 10 -7.82 -26.64 2.68
C ASP A 10 -6.84 -27.66 2.11
N LYS A 11 -7.34 -28.56 1.26
CA LYS A 11 -6.54 -29.68 0.73
C LYS A 11 -5.51 -29.22 -0.30
N ASP A 12 -5.78 -28.14 -1.02
CA ASP A 12 -4.90 -27.61 -2.07
C ASP A 12 -3.76 -26.80 -1.44
N ALA A 13 -4.06 -26.03 -0.40
CA ALA A 13 -3.09 -25.24 0.35
C ALA A 13 -2.38 -26.02 1.48
N LYS A 14 -2.81 -27.27 1.75
CA LYS A 14 -2.31 -28.15 2.82
C LYS A 14 -2.23 -27.47 4.20
N LYS A 15 -3.19 -26.60 4.53
CA LYS A 15 -3.22 -25.85 5.80
C LYS A 15 -4.65 -25.57 6.27
N CYS A 16 -4.79 -25.32 7.57
CA CYS A 16 -6.04 -24.85 8.15
C CYS A 16 -6.25 -23.36 7.85
N LEU A 17 -7.41 -23.01 7.30
CA LEU A 17 -7.83 -21.66 6.94
C LEU A 17 -9.02 -21.23 7.79
N LEU A 18 -9.07 -19.97 8.21
CA LEU A 18 -10.18 -19.41 8.99
C LEU A 18 -11.51 -19.49 8.21
N ASN A 19 -12.60 -19.84 8.89
CA ASN A 19 -13.95 -19.91 8.33
C ASN A 19 -14.44 -18.56 7.74
N GLU A 20 -13.81 -17.45 8.13
CA GLU A 20 -14.06 -16.09 7.63
C GLU A 20 -13.62 -15.88 6.17
N ILE A 21 -12.89 -16.85 5.60
CA ILE A 21 -12.29 -16.81 4.26
C ILE A 21 -13.25 -17.39 3.20
N LEU A 22 -14.38 -17.97 3.60
CA LEU A 22 -15.34 -18.54 2.64
C LEU A 22 -16.22 -17.46 1.99
N PRO A 23 -16.48 -17.56 0.66
CA PRO A 23 -17.54 -16.84 -0.02
C PRO A 23 -18.88 -17.03 0.72
N GLY A 24 -19.44 -15.94 1.25
CA GLY A 24 -20.71 -16.00 1.97
C GLY A 24 -20.61 -16.16 3.49
N ALA A 25 -19.43 -16.05 4.11
CA ALA A 25 -19.31 -15.99 5.57
C ALA A 25 -20.05 -14.78 6.20
N LYS A 26 -20.40 -14.86 7.49
CA LYS A 26 -21.01 -13.76 8.27
C LYS A 26 -20.07 -12.57 8.48
N GLY A 27 -18.79 -12.73 8.15
CA GLY A 27 -17.77 -11.72 8.39
C GLY A 27 -17.65 -11.30 9.86
N LYS A 28 -17.02 -10.14 10.07
CA LYS A 28 -16.75 -9.61 11.42
C LYS A 28 -18.02 -9.13 12.16
N SER A 29 -19.11 -8.86 11.44
CA SER A 29 -20.37 -8.37 12.01
C SER A 29 -21.27 -9.49 12.57
N GLN A 30 -20.87 -10.76 12.44
CA GLN A 30 -21.67 -11.94 12.83
C GLN A 30 -23.08 -11.98 12.20
N SER A 31 -23.33 -11.12 11.21
CA SER A 31 -24.63 -10.84 10.62
C SER A 31 -24.54 -11.04 9.10
N PRO A 32 -25.54 -11.67 8.46
CA PRO A 32 -25.54 -11.82 7.01
C PRO A 32 -25.57 -10.45 6.32
N CYS A 33 -24.93 -10.35 5.15
CA CYS A 33 -24.98 -9.19 4.27
C CYS A 33 -26.42 -8.90 3.81
N ARG A 34 -26.68 -7.69 3.29
CA ARG A 34 -28.01 -7.30 2.79
C ARG A 34 -28.35 -7.97 1.45
N GLU A 35 -29.62 -7.97 1.08
CA GLU A 35 -30.05 -8.54 -0.19
C GLU A 35 -29.40 -7.80 -1.37
N GLY A 36 -28.85 -8.55 -2.32
CA GLY A 36 -28.04 -7.98 -3.41
C GLY A 36 -26.54 -7.82 -3.09
N GLU A 37 -26.08 -8.21 -1.90
CA GLU A 37 -24.67 -8.16 -1.49
C GLU A 37 -24.08 -9.54 -1.15
N ALA A 38 -22.76 -9.64 -1.21
CA ALA A 38 -21.96 -10.82 -0.86
C ALA A 38 -20.78 -10.43 0.04
N TRP A 39 -20.44 -11.26 1.02
CA TRP A 39 -19.27 -11.06 1.86
C TRP A 39 -17.99 -11.30 1.06
N LEU A 40 -17.09 -10.32 1.04
CA LEU A 40 -15.76 -10.45 0.45
C LEU A 40 -14.69 -10.51 1.55
N PRO A 41 -14.05 -11.67 1.77
CA PRO A 41 -13.03 -11.84 2.82
C PRO A 41 -11.81 -10.95 2.66
N ALA A 42 -11.37 -10.70 1.42
CA ALA A 42 -10.17 -9.91 1.13
C ALA A 42 -10.26 -8.46 1.66
N VAL A 43 -11.45 -7.87 1.59
CA VAL A 43 -11.71 -6.49 2.07
C VAL A 43 -12.52 -6.44 3.36
N ARG A 44 -12.91 -7.60 3.90
CA ARG A 44 -13.71 -7.78 5.12
C ARG A 44 -14.99 -6.93 5.13
N ARG A 45 -15.71 -6.86 4.00
CA ARG A 45 -16.96 -6.09 3.85
C ARG A 45 -17.95 -6.81 2.94
N CYS A 46 -19.23 -6.49 3.10
CA CYS A 46 -20.27 -6.83 2.14
C CYS A 46 -20.14 -5.92 0.92
N ILE A 47 -20.09 -6.51 -0.27
CA ILE A 47 -20.03 -5.79 -1.55
C ILE A 47 -21.18 -6.20 -2.45
N ARG A 48 -21.56 -5.34 -3.40
CA ARG A 48 -22.64 -5.65 -4.34
C ARG A 48 -22.27 -6.83 -5.24
N LYS A 49 -23.26 -7.67 -5.56
CA LYS A 49 -23.06 -8.90 -6.36
C LYS A 49 -22.45 -8.66 -7.74
N ASN A 50 -22.77 -7.54 -8.39
CA ASN A 50 -22.20 -7.18 -9.69
C ASN A 50 -20.69 -6.93 -9.61
N VAL A 51 -20.21 -6.33 -8.52
CA VAL A 51 -18.77 -6.15 -8.25
C VAL A 51 -18.13 -7.50 -7.94
N TYR A 52 -18.80 -8.34 -7.16
CA TYR A 52 -18.33 -9.70 -6.86
C TYR A 52 -18.27 -10.60 -8.13
N ALA A 53 -19.21 -10.43 -9.06
CA ALA A 53 -19.29 -11.17 -10.31
C ALA A 53 -18.11 -10.85 -11.24
N ALA A 54 -17.70 -9.58 -11.28
CA ALA A 54 -16.57 -9.13 -12.09
C ALA A 54 -15.25 -9.81 -11.67
N ASP A 55 -15.07 -10.05 -10.38
CA ASP A 55 -13.82 -10.57 -9.83
C ASP A 55 -13.80 -12.11 -9.70
N TYR A 56 -14.95 -12.76 -9.50
CA TYR A 56 -15.03 -14.20 -9.16
C TYR A 56 -15.99 -15.02 -10.06
N GLY A 57 -16.69 -14.37 -10.99
CA GLY A 57 -17.61 -15.00 -11.93
C GLY A 57 -18.98 -15.39 -11.34
N GLU A 58 -19.94 -15.60 -12.24
CA GLU A 58 -21.36 -15.87 -11.92
C GLU A 58 -21.58 -17.11 -11.02
N LYS A 59 -20.74 -18.14 -11.17
CA LYS A 59 -20.84 -19.36 -10.37
C LYS A 59 -20.56 -19.09 -8.88
N ALA A 60 -19.57 -18.24 -8.58
CA ALA A 60 -19.23 -17.85 -7.22
C ALA A 60 -20.29 -16.93 -6.59
N VAL A 61 -20.90 -16.04 -7.40
CA VAL A 61 -22.02 -15.19 -6.98
C VAL A 61 -23.24 -16.02 -6.57
N ARG A 62 -23.56 -17.07 -7.33
CA ARG A 62 -24.66 -17.99 -7.02
C ARG A 62 -24.43 -18.72 -5.69
N ALA A 63 -23.21 -19.23 -5.48
CA ALA A 63 -22.83 -19.89 -4.23
C ALA A 63 -22.90 -18.93 -3.02
N ALA A 64 -22.32 -17.74 -3.14
CA ALA A 64 -22.35 -16.73 -2.07
C ALA A 64 -23.80 -16.26 -1.76
N SER A 65 -24.64 -16.13 -2.80
CA SER A 65 -26.05 -15.75 -2.64
C SER A 65 -26.87 -16.83 -1.93
N ALA A 66 -26.65 -18.09 -2.27
CA ALA A 66 -27.33 -19.22 -1.63
C ALA A 66 -26.97 -19.29 -0.13
N GLU A 67 -25.70 -19.09 0.19
CA GLU A 67 -25.22 -19.12 1.57
C GLU A 67 -25.73 -17.92 2.40
N GLN A 68 -25.74 -16.71 1.84
CA GLN A 68 -26.32 -15.53 2.50
C GLN A 68 -27.83 -15.69 2.74
N LYS A 69 -28.55 -16.31 1.79
CA LYS A 69 -29.97 -16.65 1.94
C LYS A 69 -30.18 -17.70 3.03
N ARG A 70 -29.26 -18.67 3.18
CA ARG A 70 -29.28 -19.68 4.24
C ARG A 70 -29.01 -19.07 5.63
N LEU A 71 -28.02 -18.19 5.74
CA LEU A 71 -27.67 -17.50 6.99
C LEU A 71 -28.80 -16.62 7.51
N ARG A 72 -29.58 -15.99 6.62
CA ARG A 72 -30.80 -15.25 6.99
C ARG A 72 -31.94 -16.16 7.45
N LYS A 73 -31.97 -17.42 7.02
CA LYS A 73 -33.02 -18.40 7.33
C LYS A 73 -32.71 -19.31 8.52
N GLY A 74 -31.53 -19.19 9.15
CA GLY A 74 -31.24 -19.78 10.46
C GLY A 74 -31.22 -21.33 10.55
N ARG A 75 -30.90 -22.08 9.48
CA ARG A 75 -30.79 -23.56 9.53
C ARG A 75 -29.36 -24.09 9.31
N ALA A 76 -29.04 -25.17 10.02
CA ALA A 76 -27.78 -25.91 10.18
C ALA A 76 -27.09 -26.36 8.84
N PRO A 77 -25.82 -26.83 8.87
CA PRO A 77 -24.96 -26.92 7.68
C PRO A 77 -25.25 -28.15 6.82
N VAL A 78 -25.01 -28.05 5.51
CA VAL A 78 -24.95 -29.23 4.62
C VAL A 78 -23.54 -29.41 4.08
N ALA A 79 -23.16 -30.69 4.09
CA ALA A 79 -21.94 -31.39 3.74
C ALA A 79 -21.06 -30.80 2.62
N ALA A 80 -19.76 -30.97 2.83
CA ALA A 80 -18.72 -30.87 1.81
C ALA A 80 -18.96 -31.87 0.67
N VAL A 81 -18.87 -31.40 -0.57
CA VAL A 81 -18.80 -32.24 -1.78
C VAL A 81 -17.63 -31.72 -2.62
N PRO A 82 -16.82 -32.61 -3.23
CA PRO A 82 -15.40 -32.41 -3.47
C PRO A 82 -15.11 -31.73 -4.81
N VAL A 83 -13.99 -31.00 -4.87
CA VAL A 83 -13.39 -30.57 -6.14
C VAL A 83 -12.67 -31.77 -6.73
N ALA A 84 -13.28 -32.41 -7.72
CA ALA A 84 -12.64 -33.44 -8.52
C ALA A 84 -11.77 -32.79 -9.61
N ALA A 85 -10.61 -33.42 -9.83
CA ALA A 85 -9.59 -33.09 -10.80
C ALA A 85 -10.11 -33.03 -12.24
N ALA A 86 -9.37 -32.31 -13.09
CA ALA A 86 -9.45 -32.42 -14.53
C ALA A 86 -9.27 -33.88 -15.01
N PRO A 87 -9.81 -34.20 -16.19
CA PRO A 87 -9.01 -34.95 -17.15
C PRO A 87 -9.03 -34.34 -18.55
N VAL A 88 -7.92 -34.61 -19.24
CA VAL A 88 -7.66 -34.41 -20.67
C VAL A 88 -8.19 -35.61 -21.44
N ALA A 89 -8.89 -35.41 -22.57
CA ALA A 89 -8.67 -36.09 -23.89
C ALA A 89 -9.90 -36.04 -24.84
N ALA A 90 -9.70 -35.35 -25.98
CA ALA A 90 -10.04 -35.70 -27.38
C ALA A 90 -11.51 -35.95 -27.84
N PRO A 91 -11.81 -36.01 -29.16
CA PRO A 91 -12.59 -34.95 -29.84
C PRO A 91 -13.91 -35.45 -30.45
N VAL A 92 -14.85 -34.54 -30.72
CA VAL A 92 -16.03 -34.82 -31.55
C VAL A 92 -16.10 -33.82 -32.70
N ALA A 93 -16.14 -34.37 -33.91
CA ALA A 93 -16.17 -33.68 -35.18
C ALA A 93 -17.56 -33.13 -35.53
N ALA A 94 -17.60 -31.98 -36.22
CA ALA A 94 -18.55 -31.62 -37.28
C ALA A 94 -18.19 -30.21 -37.82
N PRO A 95 -18.66 -29.80 -39.01
CA PRO A 95 -18.28 -30.25 -40.33
C PRO A 95 -17.50 -29.17 -41.11
N ALA A 96 -16.95 -29.58 -42.25
CA ALA A 96 -16.13 -28.74 -43.13
C ALA A 96 -16.90 -27.56 -43.74
N ALA A 97 -16.23 -26.40 -43.81
CA ALA A 97 -16.56 -25.30 -44.72
C ALA A 97 -15.27 -24.85 -45.45
N PRO A 98 -15.36 -24.42 -46.72
CA PRO A 98 -14.28 -24.52 -47.68
C PRO A 98 -13.20 -23.43 -47.54
N ALA A 99 -12.00 -23.82 -47.97
CA ALA A 99 -10.78 -23.05 -47.93
C ALA A 99 -10.86 -21.73 -48.73
N VAL A 100 -10.55 -20.61 -48.07
CA VAL A 100 -10.00 -19.43 -48.74
C VAL A 100 -8.50 -19.39 -48.45
N ARG A 101 -7.71 -19.85 -49.43
CA ARG A 101 -6.25 -19.69 -49.42
C ARG A 101 -5.94 -18.20 -49.50
N ARG A 102 -5.41 -17.61 -48.42
CA ARG A 102 -4.58 -16.41 -48.50
C ARG A 102 -3.19 -16.74 -47.98
N ARG A 103 -2.23 -16.79 -48.91
CA ARG A 103 -0.79 -16.76 -48.62
C ARG A 103 -0.51 -15.47 -47.85
N ALA A 104 -0.07 -15.58 -46.61
CA ALA A 104 0.66 -14.54 -45.92
C ALA A 104 1.80 -15.22 -45.17
N SER A 105 3.02 -14.96 -45.62
CA SER A 105 4.25 -15.35 -44.94
C SER A 105 4.17 -14.95 -43.47
N PRO A 106 4.57 -15.79 -42.51
CA PRO A 106 4.65 -15.37 -41.12
C PRO A 106 5.82 -14.39 -41.01
N VAL A 107 5.52 -13.10 -40.95
CA VAL A 107 6.41 -12.14 -40.31
C VAL A 107 6.54 -12.63 -38.87
N HIS A 108 7.72 -13.14 -38.52
CA HIS A 108 8.07 -13.39 -37.13
C HIS A 108 8.09 -12.03 -36.41
N ILE A 109 6.94 -11.61 -35.90
CA ILE A 109 6.88 -10.64 -34.82
C ILE A 109 7.43 -11.37 -33.61
N VAL A 110 8.74 -11.29 -33.44
CA VAL A 110 9.37 -11.55 -32.15
C VAL A 110 8.80 -10.50 -31.22
N VAL A 111 7.74 -10.83 -30.48
CA VAL A 111 7.37 -10.08 -29.28
C VAL A 111 8.53 -10.30 -28.33
N PRO A 112 9.40 -9.30 -28.04
CA PRO A 112 10.39 -9.49 -27.02
C PRO A 112 9.61 -9.62 -25.71
N LYS A 113 9.53 -10.86 -25.22
CA LYS A 113 9.18 -11.19 -23.84
C LYS A 113 10.19 -10.42 -22.99
N ALA A 114 9.85 -9.19 -22.64
CA ALA A 114 10.66 -8.38 -21.76
C ALA A 114 10.84 -9.23 -20.50
N ALA A 115 12.05 -9.74 -20.28
CA ALA A 115 12.42 -10.35 -19.03
C ALA A 115 12.08 -9.32 -17.95
N ALA A 116 11.17 -9.65 -17.04
CA ALA A 116 10.92 -8.81 -15.89
C ALA A 116 12.19 -8.90 -15.04
N SER A 117 13.06 -7.87 -15.12
CA SER A 117 14.12 -7.74 -14.13
C SER A 117 13.45 -7.62 -12.77
N ALA A 118 13.78 -8.53 -11.85
CA ALA A 118 13.19 -8.54 -10.52
C ALA A 118 13.42 -7.18 -9.84
N ALA A 119 12.37 -6.59 -9.29
CA ALA A 119 12.48 -5.35 -8.55
C ALA A 119 13.32 -5.57 -7.28
N ARG A 120 14.00 -4.51 -6.81
CA ARG A 120 14.88 -4.60 -5.64
C ARG A 120 14.11 -4.21 -4.39
N MET A 121 14.16 -5.06 -3.36
CA MET A 121 13.58 -4.75 -2.05
C MET A 121 14.59 -4.01 -1.18
N GLU A 122 14.26 -2.80 -0.76
CA GLU A 122 15.09 -1.99 0.12
C GLU A 122 14.39 -1.69 1.46
N LYS A 123 15.17 -1.79 2.54
CA LYS A 123 14.73 -1.42 3.89
C LYS A 123 15.14 0.03 4.18
N LEU A 124 14.24 0.96 3.87
CA LEU A 124 14.43 2.38 4.11
C LEU A 124 14.30 2.72 5.60
N LYS A 125 15.25 3.52 6.10
CA LYS A 125 15.21 4.05 7.46
C LYS A 125 14.21 5.20 7.52
N ILE A 126 13.46 5.30 8.61
CA ILE A 126 12.63 6.47 8.90
C ILE A 126 13.56 7.63 9.28
N GLU A 127 13.29 8.82 8.73
CA GLU A 127 14.02 10.04 9.08
C GLU A 127 13.71 10.43 10.53
N THR A 128 14.76 10.76 11.29
CA THR A 128 14.64 11.20 12.69
C THR A 128 15.32 12.54 12.86
N LYS A 129 14.69 13.44 13.61
CA LYS A 129 15.25 14.72 14.07
C LYS A 129 15.26 14.76 15.59
N GLU A 130 15.91 15.76 16.17
CA GLU A 130 15.91 15.93 17.62
C GLU A 130 14.48 16.03 18.18
N PRO A 131 14.19 15.34 19.31
CA PRO A 131 12.88 15.42 19.95
C PRO A 131 12.54 16.86 20.37
N ARG A 132 11.24 17.16 20.50
CA ARG A 132 10.79 18.41 21.12
C ARG A 132 11.12 18.42 22.61
N GLU A 133 11.26 19.60 23.18
CA GLU A 133 11.27 19.77 24.64
C GLU A 133 10.01 19.15 25.24
N ASN A 134 10.18 18.37 26.31
CA ASN A 134 9.12 17.59 26.98
C ASN A 134 8.49 16.46 26.15
N ALA A 135 9.16 15.99 25.08
CA ALA A 135 8.72 14.77 24.39
C ALA A 135 8.94 13.50 25.23
N THR A 136 9.87 13.53 26.19
CA THR A 136 10.24 12.42 27.07
C THR A 136 10.22 12.87 28.51
N MET A 137 9.78 12.01 29.42
CA MET A 137 9.84 12.28 30.86
C MET A 137 11.30 12.42 31.35
N PRO A 138 11.54 13.32 32.33
CA PRO A 138 12.81 13.37 33.04
C PRO A 138 13.16 12.03 33.71
N PRO A 139 14.44 11.62 33.72
CA PRO A 139 14.87 10.44 34.45
C PRO A 139 14.77 10.67 35.97
N GLY A 140 14.58 9.59 36.73
CA GLY A 140 14.67 9.63 38.20
C GLY A 140 13.38 9.99 38.95
N LEU A 141 12.29 10.31 38.24
CA LEU A 141 10.99 10.58 38.87
C LEU A 141 10.43 9.33 39.58
N ASN A 142 9.72 9.55 40.68
CA ASN A 142 8.91 8.52 41.34
C ASN A 142 7.52 8.41 40.65
N ARG A 143 6.69 7.44 41.06
CA ARG A 143 5.38 7.20 40.42
C ARG A 143 4.47 8.43 40.45
N ALA A 144 4.35 9.09 41.60
CA ALA A 144 3.46 10.24 41.76
C ALA A 144 3.90 11.41 40.87
N GLU A 145 5.21 11.68 40.83
CA GLU A 145 5.79 12.72 39.97
C GLU A 145 5.62 12.42 38.47
N MET A 146 5.70 11.13 38.07
CA MET A 146 5.42 10.72 36.69
C MET A 146 3.97 10.97 36.31
N VAL A 147 3.02 10.57 37.16
CA VAL A 147 1.60 10.80 36.92
C VAL A 147 1.32 12.30 36.82
N GLU A 148 1.87 13.11 37.71
CA GLU A 148 1.74 14.57 37.68
C GLU A 148 2.33 15.17 36.39
N TRP A 149 3.51 14.71 35.96
CA TRP A 149 4.09 15.13 34.69
C TRP A 149 3.16 14.81 33.50
N LEU A 150 2.58 13.61 33.49
CA LEU A 150 1.64 13.20 32.44
C LEU A 150 0.39 14.07 32.45
N THR A 151 -0.19 14.38 33.61
CA THR A 151 -1.34 15.27 33.71
C THR A 151 -1.04 16.68 33.18
N ARG A 152 0.18 17.20 33.38
CA ARG A 152 0.56 18.54 32.91
C ARG A 152 0.89 18.60 31.43
N HIS A 153 1.36 17.50 30.83
CA HIS A 153 1.91 17.52 29.47
C HIS A 153 1.10 16.71 28.46
N CYS A 154 0.32 15.72 28.88
CA CYS A 154 -0.45 14.84 28.00
C CYS A 154 -1.92 15.25 27.94
N HIS A 155 -2.52 15.21 26.75
CA HIS A 155 -3.96 15.47 26.57
C HIS A 155 -4.84 14.28 26.96
N ASN A 156 -4.26 13.07 27.03
CA ASN A 156 -4.93 11.85 27.42
C ASN A 156 -4.47 11.39 28.80
N THR A 157 -5.34 10.64 29.48
CA THR A 157 -5.12 10.07 30.82
C THR A 157 -4.84 8.56 30.80
N GLU A 158 -5.00 7.91 29.64
CA GLU A 158 -4.80 6.48 29.43
C GLU A 158 -4.01 6.23 28.14
N ASP A 159 -3.29 5.10 28.05
CA ASP A 159 -2.59 4.72 26.84
C ASP A 159 -3.60 4.31 25.76
N PRO A 160 -3.63 4.96 24.59
CA PRO A 160 -4.67 4.69 23.61
C PRO A 160 -4.53 3.34 22.90
N VAL A 161 -3.43 2.61 23.16
CA VAL A 161 -3.19 1.27 22.61
C VAL A 161 -3.57 0.19 23.61
N SER A 162 -3.05 0.24 24.85
CA SER A 162 -3.41 -0.75 25.88
C SER A 162 -4.77 -0.47 26.54
N LEU A 163 -5.28 0.77 26.42
CA LEU A 163 -6.47 1.28 27.13
C LEU A 163 -6.31 1.28 28.66
N GLU A 164 -5.07 1.28 29.14
CA GLU A 164 -4.78 1.35 30.57
C GLU A 164 -4.57 2.79 31.02
N SER A 165 -5.19 3.13 32.14
CA SER A 165 -4.98 4.43 32.79
C SER A 165 -3.50 4.60 33.16
N PHE A 166 -2.96 5.80 32.94
CA PHE A 166 -1.60 6.13 33.40
C PHE A 166 -1.47 6.04 34.92
N ALA A 167 -2.57 6.18 35.67
CA ALA A 167 -2.55 6.00 37.12
C ALA A 167 -2.35 4.53 37.53
N GLU A 168 -2.66 3.58 36.64
CA GLU A 168 -2.74 2.15 36.92
C GLU A 168 -1.63 1.34 36.24
N ILE A 169 -1.07 1.84 35.13
CA ILE A 169 -0.01 1.16 34.39
C ILE A 169 1.28 1.00 35.23
N ASP A 170 2.05 -0.05 34.94
CA ASP A 170 3.29 -0.35 35.66
C ASP A 170 4.33 0.77 35.55
N LEU A 171 5.16 0.93 36.60
CA LEU A 171 6.20 1.97 36.62
C LEU A 171 7.19 1.87 35.44
N LYS A 172 7.45 0.65 34.98
CA LYS A 172 8.30 0.39 33.82
C LYS A 172 7.69 0.94 32.53
N ASP A 173 6.38 0.83 32.38
CA ASP A 173 5.66 1.26 31.18
C ASP A 173 5.35 2.75 31.25
N LEU A 174 5.13 3.32 32.44
CA LEU A 174 5.17 4.78 32.65
C LEU A 174 6.49 5.36 32.14
N ARG A 175 7.61 4.79 32.56
CA ARG A 175 8.94 5.19 32.06
C ARG A 175 9.10 4.99 30.57
N SER A 176 8.24 4.24 29.91
CA SER A 176 8.29 4.06 28.46
C SER A 176 7.53 5.13 27.67
N LEU A 177 6.73 5.96 28.33
CA LEU A 177 5.83 6.87 27.64
C LEU A 177 6.61 7.97 26.89
N VAL A 178 6.08 8.32 25.72
CA VAL A 178 6.56 9.41 24.89
C VAL A 178 5.39 10.32 24.53
N ARG A 179 5.63 11.62 24.57
CA ARG A 179 4.69 12.66 24.14
C ARG A 179 4.94 13.02 22.69
N LEU A 180 3.92 12.88 21.86
CA LEU A 180 3.94 13.33 20.47
C LEU A 180 3.76 14.85 20.38
N GLY A 181 4.14 15.45 19.25
CA GLY A 181 3.91 16.88 19.00
C GLY A 181 2.43 17.29 18.98
N SER A 182 1.51 16.33 18.86
CA SER A 182 0.06 16.55 19.01
C SER A 182 -0.41 16.70 20.46
N GLY A 183 0.48 16.52 21.44
CA GLY A 183 0.15 16.58 22.88
C GLY A 183 -0.36 15.27 23.47
N PHE A 184 -0.53 14.23 22.66
CA PHE A 184 -0.94 12.90 23.14
C PHE A 184 0.27 12.05 23.52
N CYS A 185 0.12 11.25 24.57
CA CYS A 185 1.16 10.38 25.11
C CYS A 185 0.82 8.92 24.87
N TYR A 186 1.85 8.12 24.61
CA TYR A 186 1.71 6.70 24.28
C TYR A 186 2.87 5.91 24.84
N THR A 187 2.65 4.62 25.10
CA THR A 187 3.74 3.68 25.31
C THR A 187 4.58 3.55 24.04
N VAL A 188 5.90 3.43 24.20
CA VAL A 188 6.80 3.21 23.04
C VAL A 188 6.40 1.95 22.28
N ASP A 189 6.01 0.90 23.01
CA ASP A 189 5.65 -0.40 22.41
C ASP A 189 4.33 -0.31 21.63
N GLY A 190 3.32 0.37 22.18
CA GLY A 190 2.07 0.62 21.46
C GLY A 190 2.27 1.44 20.18
N LEU A 191 3.13 2.47 20.21
CA LEU A 191 3.46 3.22 19.00
C LEU A 191 4.28 2.42 17.99
N ASP A 192 5.20 1.57 18.45
CA ASP A 192 6.03 0.74 17.58
C ASP A 192 5.18 -0.18 16.71
N ASP A 193 4.19 -0.84 17.31
CA ASP A 193 3.28 -1.75 16.61
C ASP A 193 2.33 -1.02 15.65
N HIS A 194 1.82 0.16 16.05
CA HIS A 194 1.05 1.01 15.16
C HIS A 194 1.86 1.48 13.95
N ILE A 195 3.13 1.85 14.15
CA ILE A 195 4.05 2.21 13.07
C ILE A 195 4.26 1.02 12.14
N LYS A 196 4.59 -0.17 12.66
CA LYS A 196 4.75 -1.39 11.84
C LYS A 196 3.53 -1.65 10.98
N SER A 197 2.34 -1.68 11.59
CA SER A 197 1.09 -1.96 10.88
C SER A 197 0.78 -0.92 9.81
N SER A 198 1.07 0.35 10.07
CA SER A 198 0.90 1.43 9.10
C SER A 198 1.88 1.30 7.93
N LEU A 199 3.13 0.94 8.20
CA LEU A 199 4.15 0.69 7.16
C LEU A 199 3.83 -0.53 6.30
N GLU A 200 3.37 -1.63 6.90
CA GLU A 200 2.97 -2.85 6.18
C GLU A 200 1.79 -2.61 5.24
N ARG A 201 0.83 -1.78 5.67
CA ARG A 201 -0.33 -1.37 4.87
C ARG A 201 -0.01 -0.23 3.88
N ASP A 202 1.23 0.24 3.87
CA ASP A 202 1.70 1.34 3.02
C ASP A 202 0.96 2.68 3.24
N VAL A 203 0.32 2.86 4.40
CA VAL A 203 -0.44 4.07 4.73
C VAL A 203 0.41 5.08 5.51
N PRO A 204 0.14 6.39 5.42
CA PRO A 204 0.79 7.39 6.26
C PRO A 204 0.58 7.08 7.75
N VAL A 205 1.64 7.16 8.54
CA VAL A 205 1.56 6.94 9.99
C VAL A 205 0.97 8.19 10.66
N LYS A 206 -0.27 8.06 11.12
CA LYS A 206 -1.04 9.12 11.77
C LYS A 206 -1.18 8.87 13.26
N ASN A 207 -1.44 9.91 14.04
CA ASN A 207 -1.83 9.75 15.44
C ASN A 207 -3.20 9.04 15.51
N MET A 208 -3.34 8.10 16.44
CA MET A 208 -4.55 7.27 16.61
C MET A 208 -5.75 8.06 17.16
N LEU A 209 -5.52 9.01 18.07
CA LEU A 209 -6.55 9.87 18.66
C LEU A 209 -6.75 11.18 17.90
N ASN A 210 -5.78 11.58 17.08
CA ASN A 210 -5.88 12.72 16.18
C ASN A 210 -5.45 12.31 14.75
N PRO A 211 -6.35 11.72 13.95
CA PRO A 211 -6.04 11.26 12.60
C PRO A 211 -5.63 12.36 11.61
N SER A 212 -5.88 13.64 11.97
CA SER A 212 -5.41 14.79 11.21
C SER A 212 -3.92 15.06 11.43
N TYR A 213 -3.36 14.60 12.55
CA TYR A 213 -1.94 14.73 12.85
C TYR A 213 -1.11 13.56 12.31
N ARG A 214 -0.01 13.89 11.63
CA ARG A 214 0.97 12.91 11.13
C ARG A 214 2.23 12.92 11.98
N LEU A 215 2.76 11.74 12.22
CA LEU A 215 4.01 11.61 12.95
C LEU A 215 5.15 12.25 12.13
N THR A 216 5.86 13.15 12.79
CA THR A 216 6.96 13.94 12.22
C THR A 216 8.32 13.30 12.54
N ALA A 217 9.37 13.72 11.85
CA ALA A 217 10.74 13.28 12.15
C ALA A 217 11.17 13.52 13.61
N ARG A 218 10.63 14.56 14.27
CA ARG A 218 10.88 14.82 15.70
C ARG A 218 10.17 13.82 16.60
N ASP A 219 8.96 13.38 16.23
CA ASP A 219 8.23 12.35 16.97
C ASP A 219 8.95 11.01 16.89
N TYR A 220 9.41 10.61 15.69
CA TYR A 220 10.24 9.42 15.54
C TYR A 220 11.56 9.53 16.32
N GLY A 221 12.14 10.73 16.39
CA GLY A 221 13.29 11.01 17.25
C GLY A 221 12.99 10.73 18.73
N ALA A 222 11.84 11.19 19.22
CA ALA A 222 11.40 10.99 20.60
C ALA A 222 11.19 9.50 20.91
N ILE A 223 10.47 8.79 20.04
CA ILE A 223 10.22 7.33 20.17
C ILE A 223 11.54 6.57 20.20
N LYS A 224 12.48 6.90 19.30
CA LYS A 224 13.80 6.26 19.26
C LYS A 224 14.63 6.55 20.50
N LYS A 225 14.62 7.78 21.00
CA LYS A 225 15.33 8.16 22.23
C LYS A 225 14.77 7.39 23.43
N GLN A 226 13.46 7.41 23.60
CA GLN A 226 12.79 6.75 24.73
C GLN A 226 12.92 5.23 24.66
N GLY A 227 12.69 4.64 23.49
CA GLY A 227 12.89 3.21 23.27
C GLY A 227 14.30 2.74 23.60
N ARG A 228 15.33 3.56 23.32
CA ARG A 228 16.73 3.27 23.68
C ARG A 228 17.04 3.43 25.16
N ALA A 229 16.35 4.34 25.85
CA ALA A 229 16.49 4.50 27.30
C ALA A 229 15.99 3.24 28.04
N ILE A 230 14.93 2.60 27.53
CA ILE A 230 14.39 1.35 28.10
C ILE A 230 15.18 0.13 27.60
N ARG A 231 15.45 0.08 26.29
CA ARG A 231 16.08 -1.05 25.60
C ARG A 231 17.19 -0.54 24.71
N LYS A 232 18.46 -0.66 25.14
CA LYS A 232 19.64 -0.15 24.40
C LYS A 232 19.70 -0.62 22.94
N THR A 233 19.16 -1.81 22.63
CA THR A 233 19.13 -2.41 21.28
C THR A 233 17.96 -1.94 20.41
N TYR A 234 17.07 -1.07 20.92
CA TYR A 234 15.87 -0.61 20.22
C TYR A 234 16.19 0.05 18.87
N LYS A 235 15.41 -0.34 17.86
CA LYS A 235 15.46 0.19 16.50
C LYS A 235 14.02 0.46 16.06
N LEU A 236 13.81 1.67 15.51
CA LEU A 236 12.55 2.00 14.86
C LEU A 236 12.24 1.00 13.73
N PRO A 237 10.96 0.71 13.46
CA PRO A 237 10.54 -0.08 12.32
C PRO A 237 11.11 0.51 11.03
N LYS A 238 11.50 -0.37 10.10
CA LYS A 238 11.99 0.04 8.78
C LYS A 238 10.87 -0.08 7.78
N ARG A 239 10.80 0.89 6.86
CA ARG A 239 9.89 0.81 5.72
C ARG A 239 10.52 -0.15 4.70
N ILE A 240 9.76 -1.13 4.24
CA ILE A 240 10.17 -1.98 3.12
C ILE A 240 9.57 -1.36 1.87
N THR A 241 10.40 -1.10 0.87
CA THR A 241 9.93 -0.56 -0.42
C THR A 241 10.59 -1.28 -1.57
N GLU A 242 9.81 -1.51 -2.61
CA GLU A 242 10.25 -2.11 -3.85
C GLU A 242 10.71 -0.97 -4.79
N LEU A 243 11.99 -0.97 -5.13
CA LEU A 243 12.60 0.01 -6.01
C LEU A 243 12.60 -0.52 -7.45
N PRO A 244 12.42 0.36 -8.45
CA PRO A 244 12.73 0.03 -9.83
C PRO A 244 14.16 -0.51 -9.93
N ALA A 245 14.38 -1.46 -10.83
CA ALA A 245 15.73 -1.95 -11.11
C ALA A 245 16.65 -0.80 -11.53
N GLU A 246 17.95 -0.91 -11.26
CA GLU A 246 18.89 0.23 -11.37
C GLU A 246 18.97 0.88 -12.75
N HIS A 247 18.70 0.10 -13.81
CA HIS A 247 18.69 0.57 -15.19
C HIS A 247 17.45 1.39 -15.56
N TYR A 248 16.40 1.34 -14.74
CA TYR A 248 15.26 2.24 -14.90
C TYR A 248 15.59 3.60 -14.31
N LYS A 249 15.53 4.64 -15.14
CA LYS A 249 15.80 6.02 -14.75
C LYS A 249 14.57 6.88 -14.98
N LEU A 250 14.46 7.95 -14.18
CA LEU A 250 13.41 8.95 -14.32
C LEU A 250 13.92 10.10 -15.19
N TYR A 251 13.23 10.37 -16.28
CA TYR A 251 13.40 11.58 -17.08
C TYR A 251 12.47 12.67 -16.56
N ILE A 252 13.01 13.88 -16.37
CA ILE A 252 12.25 15.12 -16.21
C ILE A 252 12.97 16.20 -17.01
N GLY A 253 12.37 16.65 -18.10
CA GLY A 253 13.00 17.61 -18.99
C GLY A 253 12.09 18.07 -20.13
N VAL A 254 12.54 19.09 -20.85
CA VAL A 254 11.82 19.64 -22.00
C VAL A 254 12.16 18.83 -23.25
N ILE A 255 11.13 18.42 -24.01
CA ILE A 255 11.27 17.78 -25.32
C ILE A 255 10.37 18.53 -26.30
N GLY A 256 10.96 19.34 -27.18
CA GLY A 256 10.22 20.13 -28.18
C GLY A 256 9.53 21.37 -27.60
N GLU A 257 8.54 21.18 -26.71
CA GLU A 257 7.71 22.27 -26.19
C GLU A 257 8.29 22.88 -24.90
N PRO A 258 8.78 24.14 -24.93
CA PRO A 258 9.49 24.73 -23.79
C PRO A 258 8.61 24.97 -22.56
N GLU A 259 7.29 25.01 -22.74
CA GLU A 259 6.30 25.30 -21.69
C GLU A 259 6.11 24.13 -20.72
N TYR A 260 6.43 22.91 -21.15
CA TYR A 260 6.19 21.69 -20.37
C TYR A 260 7.43 20.80 -20.29
N LYS A 261 7.63 20.22 -19.12
CA LYS A 261 8.57 19.12 -18.89
C LYS A 261 7.82 17.80 -18.96
N TYR A 262 8.40 16.88 -19.70
CA TYR A 262 7.98 15.50 -19.83
C TYR A 262 8.50 14.73 -18.62
N VAL A 263 7.63 13.92 -18.00
CA VAL A 263 7.99 13.10 -16.85
C VAL A 263 7.70 11.64 -17.19
N PHE A 264 8.74 10.81 -17.28
CA PHE A 264 8.58 9.40 -17.60
C PHE A 264 9.73 8.55 -17.07
N LEU A 265 9.45 7.28 -16.85
CA LEU A 265 10.43 6.23 -16.61
C LEU A 265 10.97 5.72 -17.95
N TYR A 266 12.26 5.45 -18.05
CA TYR A 266 12.87 4.80 -19.21
C TYR A 266 13.91 3.75 -18.78
N ASP A 267 14.09 2.72 -19.60
CA ASP A 267 15.17 1.74 -19.48
C ASP A 267 16.41 2.27 -20.20
N GLU A 268 17.44 2.65 -19.44
CA GLU A 268 18.67 3.25 -20.01
C GLU A 268 19.38 2.33 -21.01
N ARG A 269 19.14 1.01 -20.96
CA ARG A 269 19.74 0.05 -21.89
C ARG A 269 19.09 0.06 -23.26
N LYS A 270 17.93 0.71 -23.40
CA LYS A 270 17.12 0.77 -24.62
C LYS A 270 17.09 2.17 -25.25
N THR A 271 17.79 3.14 -24.65
CA THR A 271 17.88 4.48 -25.23
C THR A 271 18.74 4.45 -26.48
N ILE A 272 18.29 5.15 -27.52
CA ILE A 272 19.01 5.20 -28.80
C ILE A 272 19.63 6.60 -28.94
N PRO A 273 20.96 6.74 -28.93
CA PRO A 273 21.60 8.01 -29.24
C PRO A 273 21.34 8.35 -30.72
N VAL A 274 20.96 9.59 -30.99
CA VAL A 274 20.74 10.08 -32.36
C VAL A 274 21.75 11.18 -32.71
N PRO A 275 22.04 11.40 -34.02
CA PRO A 275 22.93 12.46 -34.45
C PRO A 275 22.53 13.83 -33.89
N GLY A 276 23.52 14.63 -33.47
CA GLY A 276 23.28 15.93 -32.82
C GLY A 276 23.21 15.90 -31.29
N GLY A 277 23.49 14.75 -30.66
CA GLY A 277 23.59 14.64 -29.20
C GLY A 277 22.25 14.45 -28.48
N TYR A 278 21.16 14.26 -29.23
CA TYR A 278 19.86 13.92 -28.67
C TYR A 278 19.76 12.41 -28.38
N VAL A 279 18.79 12.03 -27.56
CA VAL A 279 18.50 10.64 -27.21
C VAL A 279 17.04 10.36 -27.51
N ASP A 280 16.78 9.33 -28.32
CA ASP A 280 15.44 8.81 -28.51
C ASP A 280 15.08 7.87 -27.36
N TYR A 281 14.12 8.33 -26.55
CA TYR A 281 13.59 7.60 -25.41
C TYR A 281 12.37 6.74 -25.77
N GLY A 282 11.75 6.92 -26.93
CA GLY A 282 10.54 6.21 -27.35
C GLY A 282 10.57 4.70 -27.11
N PRO A 283 11.60 3.97 -27.60
CA PRO A 283 11.71 2.52 -27.38
C PRO A 283 12.13 2.14 -25.94
N ALA A 284 12.61 3.11 -25.16
CA ALA A 284 13.08 2.92 -23.79
C ALA A 284 11.97 3.11 -22.75
N VAL A 285 10.87 3.81 -23.07
CA VAL A 285 9.74 3.99 -22.15
C VAL A 285 8.94 2.69 -22.04
N PRO A 286 8.92 2.01 -20.88
CA PRO A 286 8.10 0.83 -20.71
C PRO A 286 6.62 1.19 -20.64
N GLU A 287 5.74 0.20 -20.86
CA GLU A 287 4.30 0.35 -20.66
C GLU A 287 3.99 0.82 -19.23
N GLY A 288 3.25 1.93 -19.09
CA GLY A 288 2.97 2.57 -17.79
C GLY A 288 4.10 3.44 -17.25
N GLY A 289 5.24 3.52 -17.95
CA GLY A 289 6.37 4.40 -17.62
C GLY A 289 6.09 5.88 -17.91
N TRP A 290 5.11 6.20 -18.75
CA TRP A 290 4.67 7.58 -18.99
C TRP A 290 3.94 8.16 -17.77
N LEU A 291 4.49 9.22 -17.18
CA LEU A 291 3.96 9.86 -15.97
C LEU A 291 3.32 11.21 -16.21
N GLY A 292 3.32 11.74 -17.44
CA GLY A 292 2.64 12.99 -17.79
C GLY A 292 3.57 14.18 -17.93
N TYR A 293 2.97 15.36 -17.80
CA TYR A 293 3.63 16.64 -17.96
C TYR A 293 3.63 17.41 -16.64
N ILE A 294 4.60 18.29 -16.46
CA ILE A 294 4.56 19.37 -15.46
C ILE A 294 4.95 20.70 -16.14
N PRO A 295 4.48 21.87 -15.68
CA PRO A 295 4.92 23.15 -16.22
C PRO A 295 6.43 23.35 -16.10
N SER A 296 7.05 24.03 -17.05
CA SER A 296 8.48 24.35 -16.99
C SER A 296 8.80 25.41 -15.93
N ALA A 297 7.93 26.40 -15.78
CA ALA A 297 8.06 27.48 -14.80
C ALA A 297 7.52 27.08 -13.42
N GLY A 298 8.17 27.55 -12.35
CA GLY A 298 7.67 27.39 -10.98
C GLY A 298 7.72 25.98 -10.39
N THR A 299 8.33 24.99 -11.07
CA THR A 299 8.28 23.57 -10.68
C THR A 299 9.53 23.01 -10.02
N THR A 300 10.54 23.83 -9.71
CA THR A 300 11.81 23.36 -9.14
C THR A 300 11.65 22.50 -7.88
N THR A 301 10.72 22.88 -6.99
CA THR A 301 10.44 22.12 -5.76
C THR A 301 9.69 20.82 -6.07
N LEU A 302 8.65 20.89 -6.90
CA LEU A 302 7.94 19.73 -7.42
C LEU A 302 8.88 18.70 -8.05
N GLU A 303 9.82 19.12 -8.89
CA GLU A 303 10.82 18.22 -9.48
C GLU A 303 11.67 17.50 -8.43
N LYS A 304 12.17 18.23 -7.43
CA LYS A 304 12.95 17.65 -6.33
C LYS A 304 12.13 16.61 -5.58
N LEU A 305 10.84 16.85 -5.38
CA LEU A 305 9.92 15.92 -4.72
C LEU A 305 9.66 14.68 -5.57
N ILE A 306 9.38 14.83 -6.88
CA ILE A 306 9.20 13.69 -7.80
C ILE A 306 10.49 12.84 -7.84
N LYS A 307 11.66 13.47 -7.99
CA LYS A 307 12.97 12.78 -7.95
C LYS A 307 13.22 12.08 -6.61
N LYS A 308 12.82 12.69 -5.48
CA LYS A 308 12.89 12.05 -4.17
C LYS A 308 11.95 10.85 -4.10
N ALA A 309 10.71 10.98 -4.56
CA ALA A 309 9.69 9.92 -4.54
C ALA A 309 10.10 8.73 -5.41
N PHE A 310 10.74 8.98 -6.56
CA PHE A 310 11.35 7.96 -7.39
C PHE A 310 12.44 7.20 -6.64
N ARG A 311 13.42 7.91 -6.06
CA ARG A 311 14.55 7.31 -5.33
C ARG A 311 14.12 6.44 -4.16
N VAL A 312 13.03 6.79 -3.48
CA VAL A 312 12.50 6.02 -2.36
C VAL A 312 11.41 5.00 -2.77
N GLY A 313 11.18 4.78 -4.07
CA GLY A 313 10.22 3.79 -4.57
C GLY A 313 8.76 4.10 -4.28
N ARG A 314 8.44 5.38 -4.06
CA ARG A 314 7.09 5.86 -3.72
C ARG A 314 6.33 6.38 -4.93
N LEU A 315 7.00 6.58 -6.06
CA LEU A 315 6.36 7.08 -7.27
C LEU A 315 5.45 6.03 -7.94
N PHE A 316 5.81 4.74 -7.84
CA PHE A 316 5.12 3.65 -8.54
C PHE A 316 4.40 2.71 -7.57
N ASN A 317 3.26 2.15 -8.00
CA ASN A 317 2.58 1.07 -7.31
C ASN A 317 3.24 -0.27 -7.68
N LYS A 318 3.52 -1.11 -6.68
CA LYS A 318 4.06 -2.50 -6.73
C LYS A 318 4.38 -3.02 -8.13
N VAL A 319 5.67 -3.25 -8.39
CA VAL A 319 6.22 -3.53 -9.72
C VAL A 319 5.99 -5.00 -10.10
N THR A 320 4.76 -5.34 -10.43
CA THR A 320 4.43 -6.52 -11.24
C THR A 320 3.71 -6.03 -12.50
N LYS A 321 4.29 -6.36 -13.65
CA LYS A 321 3.98 -5.81 -14.98
C LYS A 321 2.48 -5.84 -15.38
N PRO A 322 2.09 -4.96 -16.34
CA PRO A 322 2.83 -3.77 -16.78
C PRO A 322 2.71 -2.67 -15.70
N PHE A 323 3.64 -1.71 -15.66
CA PHE A 323 3.74 -0.75 -14.55
C PHE A 323 2.36 -0.13 -14.25
N GLY A 324 1.80 -0.46 -13.09
CA GLY A 324 0.55 0.14 -12.64
C GLY A 324 0.75 1.64 -12.46
N CYS A 325 -0.17 2.44 -13.01
CA CYS A 325 -0.10 3.90 -12.93
C CYS A 325 0.15 4.35 -11.48
N CYS A 326 0.94 5.42 -11.36
CA CYS A 326 1.61 5.92 -10.17
C CYS A 326 0.79 5.87 -8.87
N ARG A 327 1.49 5.69 -7.74
CA ARG A 327 0.93 5.92 -6.39
C ARG A 327 0.39 7.32 -6.20
N VAL A 328 0.93 8.25 -6.97
CA VAL A 328 0.63 9.68 -6.97
C VAL A 328 -0.05 10.01 -8.28
N HIS A 329 -0.99 10.94 -8.27
CA HIS A 329 -1.64 11.40 -9.50
C HIS A 329 -0.73 12.28 -10.39
N VAL A 330 0.53 11.90 -10.60
CA VAL A 330 1.50 12.64 -11.45
C VAL A 330 1.06 12.61 -12.91
N LYS A 331 0.29 11.60 -13.32
CA LYS A 331 -0.27 11.46 -14.67
C LYS A 331 -1.28 12.58 -14.98
N LYS A 332 -0.75 13.74 -15.33
CA LYS A 332 -1.47 14.94 -15.74
C LYS A 332 -1.13 15.28 -17.19
N GLY A 333 -2.18 15.48 -17.98
CA GLY A 333 -2.06 16.03 -19.34
C GLY A 333 -1.69 17.50 -19.32
N LYS A 334 -1.36 18.07 -20.48
CA LYS A 334 -1.07 19.51 -20.60
C LYS A 334 -2.30 20.35 -20.25
N GLU A 335 -3.48 19.86 -20.60
CA GLU A 335 -4.78 20.48 -20.34
C GLU A 335 -5.07 20.63 -18.85
N TYR A 336 -4.52 19.75 -18.01
CA TYR A 336 -4.66 19.88 -16.56
C TYR A 336 -3.94 21.13 -16.05
N TRP A 337 -2.86 21.56 -16.70
CA TRP A 337 -2.02 22.67 -16.25
C TRP A 337 -2.39 24.01 -16.86
N SER A 338 -3.24 24.03 -17.89
CA SER A 338 -3.62 25.25 -18.62
C SER A 338 -4.29 26.32 -17.75
N THR A 339 -4.83 25.95 -16.59
CA THR A 339 -5.51 26.85 -15.65
C THR A 339 -5.04 26.62 -14.22
N GLY A 340 -4.82 27.68 -13.44
CA GLY A 340 -4.50 27.58 -12.01
C GLY A 340 -3.25 26.75 -11.70
N ALA A 341 -2.22 26.81 -12.56
CA ALA A 341 -1.02 25.99 -12.47
C ALA A 341 -0.34 26.09 -11.09
N GLU A 342 -0.20 27.29 -10.53
CA GLU A 342 0.46 27.49 -9.23
C GLU A 342 -0.23 26.73 -8.09
N ALA A 343 -1.56 26.82 -8.00
CA ALA A 343 -2.33 26.11 -6.99
C ALA A 343 -2.25 24.58 -7.17
N LYS A 344 -2.27 24.11 -8.43
CA LYS A 344 -2.15 22.69 -8.76
C LYS A 344 -0.74 22.15 -8.48
N ILE A 345 0.30 22.93 -8.75
CA ILE A 345 1.68 22.61 -8.39
C ILE A 345 1.77 22.43 -6.88
N LYS A 346 1.31 23.42 -6.11
CA LYS A 346 1.34 23.37 -4.65
C LYS A 346 0.59 22.15 -4.09
N ALA A 347 -0.60 21.87 -4.60
CA ALA A 347 -1.36 20.69 -4.19
C ALA A 347 -0.61 19.38 -4.47
N MET A 348 0.05 19.26 -5.62
CA MET A 348 0.85 18.07 -5.96
C MET A 348 2.13 17.98 -5.11
N GLU A 349 2.76 19.10 -4.79
CA GLU A 349 3.89 19.12 -3.85
C GLU A 349 3.48 18.60 -2.47
N ASP A 350 2.31 18.99 -1.99
CA ASP A 350 1.78 18.54 -0.71
C ASP A 350 1.44 17.03 -0.74
N GLU A 351 0.83 16.53 -1.83
CA GLU A 351 0.60 15.09 -2.05
C GLU A 351 1.91 14.29 -2.08
N LEU A 352 2.99 14.83 -2.68
CA LEU A 352 4.29 14.17 -2.69
C LEU A 352 4.99 14.22 -1.33
N ARG A 353 4.92 15.35 -0.62
CA ARG A 353 5.42 15.47 0.76
C ARG A 353 4.72 14.48 1.69
N ASP A 354 3.45 14.19 1.41
CA ASP A 354 2.63 13.30 2.22
C ASP A 354 3.07 11.83 2.20
N ILE A 355 3.73 11.39 1.11
CA ILE A 355 4.14 9.99 0.92
C ILE A 355 5.63 9.74 1.09
N LEU A 356 6.43 10.82 1.11
CA LEU A 356 7.88 10.84 1.32
C LEU A 356 8.21 10.74 2.81
#